data_AF-A0A535IUT0-F1
#
_entry.id   AF-A0A535IUT0-F1
#
_cell.length_a   1.000
_cell.length_b   1.000
_cell.length_c   1.000
_cell.angle_alpha   90.00
_cell.angle_beta   90.00
_cell.angle_gamma   90.00
#
_symmetry.space_group_name_H-M   'P 1'
#
loop_
_entity.id
_entity.type
_entity.pdbx_description
1 polymer ?
#
loop_
_entity_poly.entity_id
_entity_poly.type
_entity_poly.pdbx_seq_one_letter_code
_entity_poly.pdbx_strand_id
1 'polypeptide(L)' 'MQVQAIIPAAGAGLHQGESSAKVLWPVGGRSLIRRTLEAFDRCPEITGIT' A
#
# COMPACT_ATOMS: atom_id res chain seq x y z
N MET A 1 18.28 13.84 -7.69
CA MET A 1 17.01 13.66 -8.41
C MET A 1 15.98 13.22 -7.38
N GLN A 2 14.80 13.84 -7.33
CA GLN A 2 13.73 13.44 -6.40
C GLN A 2 12.84 12.39 -7.07
N VAL A 3 12.50 11.33 -6.34
CA VAL A 3 11.62 10.25 -6.83
C VAL A 3 10.43 10.13 -5.89
N GLN A 4 9.23 10.28 -6.44
CA GLN A 4 7.97 10.15 -5.71
C GLN A 4 7.32 8.81 -6.02
N ALA A 5 6.95 8.05 -4.99
CA ALA A 5 6.10 6.88 -5.13
C ALA A 5 4.63 7.30 -5.07
N ILE A 6 3.81 6.78 -6.00
CA ILE A 6 2.36 6.91 -5.96
C ILE A 6 1.78 5.51 -5.75
N ILE A 7 1.07 5.29 -4.64
CA ILE A 7 0.49 4.00 -4.26
C ILE A 7 -1.04 4.11 -4.29
N PRO A 8 -1.68 3.82 -5.44
CA PRO A 8 -3.13 3.83 -5.51
C PRO A 8 -3.72 2.70 -4.65
N ALA A 9 -4.35 3.06 -3.54
CA ALA A 9 -4.96 2.13 -2.59
C ALA A 9 -6.45 2.42 -2.30
N ALA A 10 -7.10 3.25 -3.13
CA ALA A 10 -8.50 3.67 -2.95
C ALA A 10 -9.54 2.61 -3.33
N GLY A 11 -9.11 1.45 -3.87
CA GLY A 11 -10.00 0.39 -4.31
C GLY A 11 -10.72 -0.31 -3.15
N ALA A 12 -12.05 -0.43 -3.25
CA ALA A 12 -12.87 -1.14 -2.26
C ALA A 12 -12.69 -2.68 -2.28
N GLY A 13 -11.95 -3.23 -3.25
CA GLY A 13 -11.72 -4.66 -3.36
C GLY A 13 -13.02 -5.47 -3.49
N LEU A 14 -13.94 -4.98 -4.33
CA LEU A 14 -15.25 -5.57 -4.53
C LEU A 14 -15.11 -6.97 -5.14
N HIS A 15 -15.75 -7.95 -4.51
CA HIS A 15 -15.96 -9.27 -5.08
C HIS A 15 -17.41 -9.69 -4.80
N GLN A 16 -18.20 -9.89 -5.85
CA GLN A 16 -19.65 -10.18 -5.75
C GLN A 16 -20.45 -9.10 -4.98
N GLY A 17 -20.06 -7.83 -5.10
CA GLY A 17 -20.75 -6.70 -4.46
C GLY A 17 -20.37 -6.47 -2.99
N GLU A 18 -19.65 -7.40 -2.37
CA GLU A 18 -19.12 -7.22 -1.03
C GLU A 18 -17.78 -6.46 -1.08
N SER A 19 -17.66 -5.44 -0.24
CA SER A 19 -16.42 -4.67 -0.06
C SER A 19 -15.42 -5.51 0.74
N SER A 20 -14.25 -5.73 0.16
CA SER A 20 -13.12 -6.36 0.85
C SER A 20 -11.83 -5.62 0.47
N ALA A 21 -11.62 -4.44 1.04
CA ALA A 21 -10.41 -3.66 0.78
C ALA A 21 -9.16 -4.46 1.20
N LYS A 22 -8.60 -5.24 0.26
CA LYS A 22 -7.57 -6.26 0.52
C LYS A 22 -6.31 -5.62 1.10
N VAL A 23 -6.05 -4.37 0.74
CA VAL A 23 -4.94 -3.56 1.27
C VAL A 23 -4.96 -3.46 2.80
N LEU A 24 -6.11 -3.61 3.44
CA LEU A 24 -6.27 -3.59 4.89
C LEU A 24 -6.14 -4.97 5.57
N TRP A 25 -6.09 -6.06 4.80
CA TRP A 25 -6.04 -7.41 5.37
C TRP A 25 -4.76 -7.64 6.17
N PRO A 26 -4.85 -8.30 7.35
CA PRO A 26 -3.69 -8.59 8.18
C PRO A 26 -2.89 -9.76 7.61
N VAL A 27 -1.58 -9.57 7.46
CA VAL A 27 -0.61 -10.61 7.09
C VAL A 27 0.60 -10.52 8.02
N GLY A 28 0.71 -11.45 8.96
CA GLY A 28 1.75 -11.45 9.99
C GLY A 28 1.65 -10.23 10.92
N GLY A 29 0.42 -9.88 11.35
CA GLY A 29 0.16 -8.78 12.29
C GLY A 29 0.24 -7.37 11.70
N ARG A 30 0.48 -7.22 10.39
CA ARG A 30 0.50 -5.92 9.69
C ARG A 30 -0.46 -5.95 8.50
N SER A 31 -1.06 -4.81 8.15
CA SER A 31 -1.86 -4.72 6.93
C SER A 31 -1.00 -4.91 5.68
N LEU A 32 -1.60 -5.38 4.59
CA LEU A 32 -0.91 -5.50 3.30
C LEU A 32 -0.34 -4.16 2.83
N ILE A 33 -1.08 -3.05 2.98
CA ILE A 33 -0.59 -1.72 2.60
C ILE A 33 0.62 -1.30 3.43
N ARG A 34 0.67 -1.64 4.72
CA ARG A 34 1.80 -1.30 5.58
C ARG A 34 3.09 -1.96 5.08
N ARG A 35 3.01 -3.21 4.60
CA ARG A 35 4.16 -3.91 4.02
C ARG A 35 4.68 -3.22 2.75
N THR A 36 3.78 -2.70 1.91
CA THR A 36 4.14 -1.92 0.72
C THR A 36 4.83 -0.62 1.11
N LEU A 37 4.25 0.16 2.04
CA LEU A 37 4.85 1.41 2.52
C LEU A 37 6.25 1.18 3.09
N GLU A 38 6.42 0.15 3.91
CA GLU A 38 7.72 -0.21 4.49
C GLU A 38 8.76 -0.61 3.43
N ALA A 39 8.34 -1.12 2.27
CA ALA A 39 9.25 -1.42 1.18
C ALA A 39 9.78 -0.15 0.53
N PHE A 40 8.92 0.83 0.27
CA PHE A 40 9.31 2.12 -0.28
C PHE A 40 10.14 2.95 0.72
N ASP A 41 9.82 2.88 2.02
CA ASP A 41 10.62 3.53 3.08
C ASP A 41 12.08 3.04 3.14
N ARG A 42 12.36 1.83 2.61
CA ARG A 42 13.73 1.26 2.57
C ARG A 42 14.51 1.63 1.30
N CYS A 43 13.91 2.31 0.34
CA CYS A 43 14.55 2.72 -0.91
C CYS A 43 15.14 4.13 -0.76
N PRO A 44 16.48 4.30 -0.71
CA PRO A 44 17.11 5.61 -0.49
C PRO A 44 16.82 6.64 -1.59
N GLU A 45 16.45 6.18 -2.79
CA GLU A 45 16.10 7.02 -3.92
C GLU A 45 14.69 7.63 -3.80
N ILE A 46 13.80 7.03 -3.00
CA ILE A 46 12.43 7.51 -2.79
C ILE A 46 12.46 8.66 -1.81
N THR A 47 12.01 9.82 -2.26
CA THR A 47 11.98 11.06 -1.47
C THR A 47 10.60 11.38 -0.91
N GLY A 48 9.57 10.61 -1.29
CA GLY A 48 8.21 10.75 -0.78
C GLY A 48 7.27 9.66 -1.27
N ILE A 49 6.19 9.46 -0.52
CA ILE A 49 5.12 8.49 -0.81
C ILE A 49 3.78 9.24 -0.76
N THR A 50 2.95 9.02 -1.78
CA THR A 50 1.56 9.53 -1.86
C THR A 50 0.60 8.43 -2.21
#